data_AF-D7GKQ1-F1
#
_entry.id   AF-D7GKQ1-F1
#
_cell.length_a   1.000
_cell.length_b   1.000
_cell.length_c   1.000
_cell.angle_alpha   90.00
_cell.angle_beta   90.00
_cell.angle_gamma   90.00
#
_symmetry.space_group_name_H-M   'P 1'
#
loop_
_entity.id
_entity.type
_entity.pdbx_description
1 polymer ?
#
loop_
_entity_poly.entity_id
_entity_poly.type
_entity_poly.pdbx_seq_one_letter_code
_entity_poly.pdbx_strand_id
1 'polypeptide(L)' 'MVKESFHSLSQEAALAERKTDMISAFELWKQASLLCKVPDNIKWCIDRAMFCEAFINRNSKRKNQNI' A
#
# COMPACT_ATOMS: atom_id res chain seq x y z
N MET A 1 9.33 -6.99 20.84
CA MET A 1 8.92 -6.27 19.61
C MET A 1 9.81 -6.75 18.48
N VAL A 2 9.26 -7.52 17.53
CA VAL A 2 9.99 -7.85 16.29
C VAL A 2 10.13 -6.53 15.54
N LYS A 3 11.35 -6.08 15.25
CA LYS A 3 11.55 -4.92 14.37
C LYS A 3 11.02 -5.32 12.99
N GLU A 4 9.90 -4.76 12.58
CA GLU A 4 9.41 -4.95 11.23
C GLU A 4 10.46 -4.47 10.24
N SER A 5 10.73 -5.29 9.24
CA SER A 5 11.72 -5.01 8.21
C SER A 5 11.02 -4.56 6.94
N PHE A 6 11.75 -3.85 6.06
CA PHE A 6 11.27 -3.54 4.72
C PHE A 6 10.72 -4.79 4.01
N HIS A 7 11.42 -5.93 4.13
CA HIS A 7 11.00 -7.18 3.51
C HIS A 7 9.64 -7.66 4.04
N SER A 8 9.49 -7.74 5.36
CA SER A 8 8.25 -8.16 6.03
C SER A 8 7.06 -7.28 5.60
N LEU A 9 7.21 -5.95 5.71
CA LEU A 9 6.17 -5.01 5.34
C LEU A 9 5.81 -5.07 3.85
N SER A 10 6.81 -5.19 2.97
CA SER A 10 6.58 -5.30 1.53
C SER A 10 5.83 -6.58 1.14
N GLN A 11 6.12 -7.69 1.85
CA GLN A 11 5.43 -8.95 1.65
C GLN A 11 3.98 -8.85 2.12
N GLU A 12 3.74 -8.27 3.30
CA GLU A 12 2.39 -8.07 3.82
C GLU A 12 1.57 -7.13 2.95
N ALA A 13 2.16 -6.03 2.46
CA ALA A 13 1.52 -5.12 1.53
C ALA A 13 1.06 -5.84 0.25
N ALA A 14 1.94 -6.66 -0.34
CA ALA A 14 1.60 -7.45 -1.51
C ALA A 14 0.49 -8.50 -1.24
N LEU A 15 0.45 -9.08 -0.04
CA LEU A 15 -0.63 -9.98 0.37
C LEU A 15 -1.96 -9.23 0.55
N ALA A 16 -1.94 -8.02 1.11
CA ALA A 16 -3.12 -7.16 1.23
C ALA A 16 -3.67 -6.78 -0.16
N GLU A 17 -2.81 -6.41 -1.12
CA GLU A 17 -3.22 -6.16 -2.52
C GLU A 17 -3.93 -7.38 -3.13
N ARG A 18 -3.38 -8.59 -2.95
CA ARG A 18 -3.99 -9.83 -3.45
C ARG A 18 -5.37 -10.10 -2.86
N LYS A 19 -5.57 -9.72 -1.59
CA LYS A 19 -6.86 -9.81 -0.89
C LYS A 19 -7.80 -8.64 -1.23
N THR A 20 -7.37 -7.70 -2.07
CA THR A 20 -8.09 -6.45 -2.39
C THR A 20 -8.31 -5.56 -1.16
N ASP A 21 -7.53 -5.78 -0.09
CA ASP A 21 -7.49 -4.88 1.06
C ASP A 21 -6.56 -3.70 0.74
N MET A 22 -7.07 -2.78 -0.07
CA MET A 22 -6.29 -1.69 -0.62
C MET A 22 -5.94 -0.64 0.45
N ILE A 23 -6.70 -0.57 1.54
CA ILE A 23 -6.43 0.35 2.66
C ILE A 23 -5.18 -0.14 3.41
N SER A 24 -5.16 -1.40 3.83
CA SER A 24 -3.97 -1.95 4.48
C SER A 24 -2.77 -2.00 3.53
N ALA A 25 -2.97 -2.33 2.26
CA ALA A 25 -1.89 -2.29 1.27
C ALA A 25 -1.26 -0.89 1.14
N PHE A 26 -2.07 0.17 1.09
CA PHE A 26 -1.60 1.55 1.06
C PHE A 26 -0.71 1.89 2.27
N GLU A 27 -1.19 1.59 3.48
CA GLU A 27 -0.46 1.90 4.71
C GLU A 27 0.86 1.13 4.79
N LEU A 28 0.83 -0.17 4.48
CA LEU A 28 2.01 -1.04 4.52
C LEU A 28 3.04 -0.62 3.48
N TRP A 29 2.63 -0.22 2.26
CA TRP A 29 3.55 0.30 1.25
C TRP A 29 4.22 1.61 1.69
N LYS A 30 3.48 2.53 2.32
CA LYS A 30 4.07 3.75 2.88
C LYS A 30 5.04 3.44 4.03
N GLN A 31 4.72 2.49 4.90
CA GLN A 31 5.63 2.11 5.98
C GLN A 31 6.90 1.43 5.43
N ALA A 32 6.75 0.55 4.43
CA ALA A 32 7.88 -0.08 3.77
C ALA A 32 8.81 0.96 3.11
N SER A 33 8.27 2.01 2.49
CA SER A 33 9.11 3.06 1.88
C SER A 33 9.97 3.80 2.90
N LEU A 34 9.50 3.95 4.15
CA LEU A 34 10.25 4.61 5.23
C LEU A 34 11.39 3.74 5.79
N LEU A 35 11.28 2.41 5.69
CA LEU A 35 12.30 1.48 6.17
C LEU A 35 13.35 1.10 5.10
N CYS A 36 13.09 1.41 3.84
CA CYS A 36 14.01 1.12 2.75
C CYS A 36 15.07 2.22 2.59
N LYS A 37 16.30 1.83 2.24
CA LYS A 37 17.40 2.77 1.89
C LYS A 37 17.74 2.78 0.41
N VAL A 38 17.12 1.89 -0.38
CA VAL A 38 17.37 1.76 -1.82
C VAL A 38 16.37 2.65 -2.56
N PRO A 39 16.81 3.70 -3.28
CA PRO A 39 15.91 4.67 -3.91
C PRO A 39 14.85 4.06 -4.83
N ASP A 40 15.23 3.05 -5.64
CA ASP A 40 14.30 2.39 -6.55
C ASP A 40 13.18 1.65 -5.81
N ASN A 41 13.51 1.01 -4.69
CA ASN A 41 12.52 0.33 -3.85
C ASN A 41 11.60 1.33 -3.14
N ILE A 42 12.14 2.47 -2.69
CA ILE A 42 11.35 3.56 -2.11
C ILE A 42 10.35 4.06 -3.16
N LYS A 43 10.81 4.34 -4.37
CA LYS A 43 9.96 4.79 -5.49
C LYS A 43 8.88 3.76 -5.79
N TRP A 44 9.23 2.49 -5.90
CA TRP A 44 8.27 1.41 -6.16
C TRP A 44 7.18 1.35 -5.08
N CYS A 45 7.56 1.45 -3.81
CA CYS A 45 6.60 1.45 -2.69
C CYS A 45 5.66 2.66 -2.75
N ILE A 46 6.18 3.86 -3.05
CA ILE A 46 5.35 5.07 -3.19
C ILE A 46 4.39 4.94 -4.37
N ASP A 47 4.86 4.48 -5.54
CA ASP A 47 4.02 4.27 -6.71
C ASP A 47 2.88 3.28 -6.41
N ARG A 48 3.17 2.21 -5.65
CA ARG A 48 2.15 1.25 -5.24
C ARG A 48 1.18 1.79 -4.19
N ALA A 49 1.65 2.60 -3.25
CA ALA A 49 0.76 3.32 -2.34
C ALA A 49 -0.21 4.23 -3.12
N MET A 50 0.29 5.03 -4.07
CA MET A 50 -0.55 5.88 -4.91
C MET A 50 -1.56 5.09 -5.74
N PHE A 51 -1.18 3.91 -6.25
CA PHE A 51 -2.11 3.01 -6.94
C PHE A 51 -3.25 2.58 -6.01
N CYS A 52 -2.94 2.14 -4.78
CA CYS A 52 -3.94 1.73 -3.80
C CYS A 52 -4.88 2.88 -3.43
N GLU A 53 -4.34 4.07 -3.19
CA GLU A 53 -5.12 5.28 -2.90
C GLU A 53 -6.08 5.64 -4.04
N ALA A 54 -5.61 5.60 -5.29
CA ALA A 54 -6.44 5.83 -6.45
C ALA A 54 -7.58 4.80 -6.57
N PHE A 55 -7.32 3.54 -6.24
CA PHE A 55 -8.32 2.48 -6.23
C PHE A 55 -9.39 2.70 -5.15
N ILE A 56 -8.97 3.03 -3.93
CA ILE A 56 -9.87 3.36 -2.80
C ILE A 56 -10.78 4.52 -3.21
N ASN A 57 -10.22 5.61 -3.72
CA ASN A 57 -10.97 6.80 -4.11
C ASN A 57 -11.98 6.52 -5.23
N ARG A 58 -11.65 5.66 -6.19
CA ARG A 58 -12.60 5.24 -7.25
C ARG A 58 -13.77 4.45 -6.68
N ASN A 59 -13.52 3.53 -5.75
CA ASN A 59 -14.58 2.73 -5.13
C ASN A 59 -15.49 3.56 -4.21
N SER A 60 -14.93 4.52 -3.48
CA SER A 60 -15.73 5.46 -2.67
C SER A 60 -16.65 6.32 -3.54
N LYS A 61 -16.18 6.80 -4.69
CA LYS A 61 -17.01 7.57 -5.64
C LYS A 61 -18.16 6.74 -6.22
N ARG A 62 -17.94 5.44 -6.50
CA ARG A 62 -19.00 4.54 -6.98
C ARG A 62 -20.07 4.28 -5.92
N LYS A 63 -19.71 4.20 -4.64
CA LYS A 63 -20.70 4.05 -3.56
C LYS A 63 -21.60 5.29 -3.43
N ASN A 64 -21.07 6.49 -3.67
CA ASN A 64 -21.82 7.75 -3.56
C ASN A 64 -22.69 8.09 -4.79
N GLN A 65 -22.62 7.33 -5.89
CA GLN A 65 -23.44 7.56 -7.09
C GLN A 65 -24.75 6.74 -7.11
N ASN A 66 -25.00 5.93 -6.07
CA ASN A 66 -26.18 5.06 -5.94
C ASN A 66 -27.16 5.53 -4.84
N ILE A 67 -27.18 6.83 -4.53
CA ILE A 67 -28.13 7.47 -3.60
C ILE A 67 -28.82 8.60 -4.36
#